data_AF-A0A7S4T0M7-F1
#
_entry.id   AF-A0A7S4T0M7-F1
#
_cell.length_a   1.000
_cell.length_b   1.000
_cell.length_c   1.000
_cell.angle_alpha   90.00
_cell.angle_beta   90.00
_cell.angle_gamma   90.00
#
_symmetry.space_group_name_H-M   'P 1'
#
loop_
_entity.id
_entity.type
_entity.pdbx_description
1 polymer ?
#
loop_
_entity_poly.entity_id
_entity_poly.type
_entity_poly.pdbx_seq_one_letter_code
_entity_poly.pdbx_strand_id
1 'polypeptide(L)'
;YIVPEYFKWPGFISPSEGVQFEDIPNGLGACSKIPGAGWVQIIAFIGCIDIFNLQTEPREYAGDYDGYGAFGLPGGGSIEDKEKKEKSLLAEINNGRLAMMAIIGMFFQNGLTGAAWGDWALYTDSPLR
;
A
#
# COMPACT_ATOMS: atom_id res chain seq x y z
N TYR A 1 -5.40 1.48 -4.73
CA TYR A 1 -6.80 1.92 -4.58
C TYR A 1 -7.00 3.34 -5.08
N ILE A 2 -6.37 4.37 -4.48
CA ILE A 2 -6.62 5.77 -4.86
C ILE A 2 -5.89 6.17 -6.16
N VAL A 3 -4.56 6.06 -6.20
CA VAL A 3 -3.75 6.58 -7.33
C VAL A 3 -4.10 5.95 -8.69
N PRO A 4 -4.28 4.61 -8.82
CA PRO A 4 -4.64 3.98 -10.10
C PRO A 4 -6.01 4.42 -10.67
N GLU A 5 -6.84 5.08 -9.89
CA GLU A 5 -8.10 5.70 -10.36
C GLU A 5 -7.83 6.94 -11.21
N TYR A 6 -6.84 7.74 -10.81
CA TYR A 6 -6.54 9.01 -11.45
C TYR A 6 -5.43 8.89 -12.50
N PHE A 7 -4.53 7.93 -12.32
CA PHE A 7 -3.35 7.82 -13.16
C PHE A 7 -2.93 6.36 -13.38
N LYS A 8 -2.70 6.01 -14.65
CA LYS A 8 -2.07 4.76 -15.06
C LYS A 8 -0.88 5.09 -15.95
N TRP A 9 0.19 4.31 -15.80
CA TRP A 9 1.39 4.47 -16.62
C TRP A 9 1.09 4.07 -18.06
N PRO A 10 1.60 4.78 -19.08
CA PRO A 10 1.47 4.33 -20.46
C PRO A 10 2.38 3.12 -20.71
N GLY A 11 1.90 2.15 -21.50
CA GLY A 11 2.69 1.01 -21.98
C GLY A 11 2.27 -0.36 -21.42
N PHE A 12 3.17 -1.33 -21.56
CA PHE A 12 2.92 -2.73 -21.23
C PHE A 12 3.49 -3.08 -19.85
N ILE A 13 2.66 -3.71 -19.01
CA ILE A 13 3.12 -4.35 -17.78
C ILE A 13 3.87 -5.66 -18.10
N SER A 14 3.45 -6.35 -19.17
CA SER A 14 4.09 -7.57 -19.65
C SER A 14 4.11 -7.58 -21.18
N PRO A 15 5.23 -7.18 -21.80
CA PRO A 15 5.38 -7.22 -23.26
C PRO A 15 5.22 -8.64 -23.84
N SER A 16 5.56 -9.67 -23.06
CA SER A 16 5.45 -11.08 -23.48
C SER A 16 4.01 -11.60 -23.50
N GLU A 17 3.15 -11.09 -22.62
CA GLU A 17 1.73 -11.46 -22.56
C GLU A 17 0.81 -10.41 -23.20
N GLY A 18 1.37 -9.29 -23.68
CA GLY A 18 0.64 -8.21 -24.34
C GLY A 18 -0.29 -7.42 -23.42
N VAL A 19 -0.09 -7.49 -22.09
CA VAL A 19 -0.96 -6.82 -21.11
C VAL A 19 -0.50 -5.37 -20.93
N GLN A 20 -1.42 -4.41 -21.10
CA GLN A 20 -1.16 -2.99 -20.85
C GLN A 20 -1.51 -2.60 -19.41
N PHE A 21 -0.89 -1.52 -18.91
CA PHE A 21 -1.26 -0.96 -17.62
C PHE A 21 -2.71 -0.45 -17.60
N GLU A 22 -3.24 -0.03 -18.75
CA GLU A 22 -4.64 0.41 -18.88
C GLU A 22 -5.64 -0.72 -18.62
N ASP A 23 -5.30 -1.95 -19.03
CA ASP A 23 -6.15 -3.14 -18.91
C ASP A 23 -6.31 -3.65 -17.47
N ILE A 24 -5.51 -3.13 -16.53
CA ILE A 24 -5.54 -3.52 -15.13
C ILE A 24 -6.70 -2.77 -14.45
N PRO A 25 -7.75 -3.46 -13.99
CA PRO A 25 -8.85 -2.81 -13.28
C PRO A 25 -8.40 -2.39 -11.87
N ASN A 26 -9.10 -1.42 -11.29
CA ASN A 26 -8.77 -0.96 -9.94
C ASN A 26 -9.37 -1.88 -8.87
N GLY A 27 -8.73 -1.92 -7.71
CA GLY A 27 -9.17 -2.72 -6.57
C GLY A 27 -8.77 -4.20 -6.68
N LEU A 28 -9.60 -5.11 -6.17
CA LEU A 28 -9.28 -6.54 -6.05
C LEU A 28 -9.12 -7.23 -7.41
N GLY A 29 -9.78 -6.71 -8.45
CA GLY A 29 -9.64 -7.20 -9.82
C GLY A 29 -8.23 -7.03 -10.39
N ALA A 30 -7.43 -6.10 -9.86
CA ALA A 30 -6.05 -5.91 -10.29
C ALA A 30 -5.22 -7.17 -10.01
N CYS A 31 -5.49 -7.84 -8.88
CA CYS A 31 -4.67 -8.93 -8.40
C CYS A 31 -4.68 -10.15 -9.33
N SER A 32 -5.78 -10.38 -10.05
CA SER A 32 -5.92 -11.48 -11.01
C SER A 32 -5.41 -11.15 -12.42
N LYS A 33 -5.16 -9.86 -12.72
CA LYS A 33 -4.65 -9.41 -14.03
C LYS A 33 -3.14 -9.24 -14.07
N ILE A 34 -2.51 -9.08 -12.91
CA ILE A 34 -1.04 -9.01 -12.82
C ILE A 34 -0.46 -10.41 -13.05
N PRO A 35 0.48 -10.59 -14.00
CA PRO A 35 1.12 -11.88 -14.25
C PRO A 35 1.85 -12.42 -13.01
N GLY A 36 1.86 -13.74 -12.84
CA GLY A 36 2.44 -14.40 -11.66
C GLY A 36 3.93 -14.07 -11.46
N ALA A 37 4.69 -13.88 -12.54
CA ALA A 37 6.10 -13.47 -12.45
C ALA A 37 6.26 -12.10 -11.77
N GLY A 38 5.34 -11.15 -12.01
CA GLY A 38 5.35 -9.84 -11.35
C GLY A 38 5.11 -9.95 -9.85
N TRP A 39 4.20 -10.83 -9.43
CA TRP A 39 3.98 -11.12 -8.01
C TRP A 39 5.22 -11.71 -7.33
N VAL A 40 5.90 -12.64 -7.99
CA VAL A 40 7.15 -13.22 -7.46
C VAL A 40 8.22 -12.14 -7.31
N GLN A 41 8.35 -11.21 -8.26
CA GLN A 41 9.30 -10.09 -8.15
C GLN A 41 8.98 -9.18 -6.97
N ILE A 42 7.70 -8.83 -6.75
CA ILE A 42 7.27 -8.00 -5.61
C ILE A 42 7.56 -8.70 -4.29
N ILE A 43 7.16 -9.97 -4.14
CA ILE A 43 7.37 -10.74 -2.91
C ILE A 43 8.86 -10.93 -2.65
N ALA A 44 9.64 -11.28 -3.66
CA ALA A 44 11.09 -11.43 -3.53
C ALA A 44 11.75 -10.12 -3.11
N PHE A 45 11.35 -8.98 -3.69
CA PHE A 45 11.89 -7.67 -3.34
C PHE A 45 11.54 -7.28 -1.89
N ILE A 46 10.28 -7.43 -1.49
CA ILE A 46 9.85 -7.17 -0.11
C ILE A 46 10.60 -8.08 0.86
N GLY A 47 10.70 -9.37 0.55
CA GLY A 47 11.42 -10.34 1.37
C GLY A 47 12.91 -10.02 1.49
N CYS A 48 13.57 -9.57 0.41
CA CYS A 48 14.95 -9.12 0.46
C CYS A 48 15.12 -7.90 1.38
N ILE A 49 14.24 -6.89 1.29
CA ILE A 49 14.31 -5.73 2.19
C ILE A 49 14.10 -6.16 3.64
N ASP A 50 13.10 -6.99 3.89
CA ASP A 50 12.75 -7.41 5.25
C ASP A 50 13.87 -8.22 5.92
N ILE A 51 14.51 -9.13 5.16
CA ILE A 51 15.59 -9.98 5.66
C ILE A 51 16.91 -9.22 5.79
N PHE A 52 17.28 -8.40 4.81
CA PHE A 52 18.62 -7.81 4.78
C PHE A 52 18.71 -6.43 5.41
N ASN A 53 17.63 -5.65 5.39
CA ASN A 53 17.68 -4.22 5.76
C ASN A 53 16.92 -3.91 7.04
N LEU A 54 15.82 -4.61 7.32
CA LEU A 54 14.94 -4.32 8.46
C LEU A 54 15.14 -5.29 9.64
N GLN A 55 16.15 -6.17 9.59
CA GLN A 55 16.52 -7.01 10.73
C GLN A 55 17.37 -6.24 11.72
N THR A 56 16.74 -5.68 12.75
CA THR A 56 17.43 -4.93 13.81
C THR A 56 16.89 -5.30 15.18
N GLU A 57 17.73 -5.19 16.20
CA GLU A 57 17.28 -5.34 17.58
C GLU A 57 16.29 -4.23 17.98
N PRO A 58 15.26 -4.51 18.80
CA PRO A 58 14.33 -3.50 19.29
C PRO A 58 15.07 -2.39 20.04
N ARG A 59 14.88 -1.14 19.61
CA ARG A 59 15.43 0.06 20.26
C ARG A 59 14.40 0.72 21.18
N GLU A 60 14.73 1.92 21.70
CA GLU A 60 13.83 2.75 22.53
C GLU A 60 12.43 2.93 21.90
N TYR A 61 12.36 3.02 20.58
CA TYR A 61 11.11 3.10 19.82
C TYR A 61 10.98 1.94 18.84
N ALA A 62 9.79 1.34 18.77
CA ALA A 62 9.49 0.32 17.77
C ALA A 62 9.48 0.93 16.35
N GLY A 63 10.07 0.22 15.38
CA GLY A 63 10.21 0.69 14.00
C GLY A 63 11.46 1.54 13.72
N ASP A 64 12.34 1.70 14.72
CA ASP A 64 13.64 2.37 14.56
C ASP A 64 14.69 1.36 14.01
N TYR A 65 14.81 1.31 12.68
CA TYR A 65 15.73 0.41 11.98
C TYR A 65 17.10 1.06 11.74
N ASP A 66 18.17 0.26 11.78
CA ASP A 66 19.53 0.74 11.58
C ASP A 66 19.78 1.22 10.15
N GLY A 67 20.44 2.37 10.02
CA GLY A 67 20.64 3.01 8.72
C GLY A 67 19.38 3.65 8.12
N TYR A 68 18.24 3.65 8.82
CA TYR A 68 17.01 4.33 8.40
C TYR A 68 16.73 5.54 9.31
N GLY A 69 16.64 6.72 8.70
CA GLY A 69 16.40 7.98 9.41
C GLY A 69 14.91 8.31 9.58
N ALA A 70 14.64 9.59 9.82
CA ALA A 70 13.29 10.12 9.82
C ALA A 70 12.52 9.68 8.56
N PHE A 71 11.25 9.28 8.74
CA PHE A 71 10.38 8.76 7.68
C PHE A 71 10.84 7.44 7.02
N GLY A 72 11.78 6.69 7.63
CA GLY A 72 12.25 5.43 7.08
C GLY A 72 13.10 5.61 5.82
N LEU A 73 13.80 6.75 5.69
CA LEU A 73 14.69 7.01 4.56
C LEU A 73 16.06 6.35 4.79
N PRO A 74 16.55 5.52 3.85
CA PRO A 74 17.87 4.91 3.95
C PRO A 74 18.95 5.99 3.92
N GLY A 75 19.83 6.00 4.92
CA GLY A 75 20.86 7.03 5.11
C GLY A 75 20.32 8.41 5.55
N GLY A 76 19.04 8.51 5.89
CA GLY A 76 18.43 9.74 6.39
C GLY A 76 18.91 10.10 7.80
N GLY A 77 18.94 11.39 8.11
CA GLY A 77 19.18 11.86 9.49
C GLY A 77 18.01 11.50 10.41
N SER A 78 18.30 11.21 11.67
CA SER A 78 17.27 11.06 12.71
C SER A 78 16.79 12.43 13.20
N ILE A 79 15.57 12.48 13.75
CA ILE A 79 15.09 13.68 14.44
C ILE A 79 15.78 13.75 15.80
N GLU A 80 16.71 14.67 15.97
CA GLU A 80 17.49 14.84 17.21
C GLU A 80 16.64 15.36 18.39
N ASP A 81 15.63 16.18 18.09
CA ASP A 81 14.74 16.78 19.08
C ASP A 81 13.67 15.77 19.55
N LYS A 82 13.74 15.38 20.83
CA LYS A 82 12.89 14.34 21.42
C LYS A 82 11.40 14.68 21.33
N GLU A 83 11.00 15.92 21.61
CA GLU A 83 9.58 16.32 21.55
C GLU A 83 9.03 16.26 20.13
N LYS A 84 9.84 16.66 19.13
CA LYS A 84 9.46 16.57 17.71
C LYS A 84 9.42 15.12 17.24
N LYS A 85 10.35 14.28 17.70
CA LYS A 85 10.37 12.84 17.38
C LYS A 85 9.10 12.17 17.89
N GLU A 86 8.75 12.38 19.15
CA GLU A 86 7.54 11.81 19.77
C GLU A 86 6.26 12.29 19.08
N LYS A 87 6.14 13.58 18.77
CA LYS A 87 5.00 14.12 18.02
C LYS A 87 4.87 13.48 16.62
N SER A 88 6.00 13.26 15.94
CA SER A 88 6.01 12.67 14.59
C SER A 88 5.64 11.18 14.63
N LEU A 89 6.15 10.42 15.61
CA LEU A 89 5.79 9.02 15.83
C LEU A 89 4.30 8.86 16.17
N LEU A 90 3.75 9.75 17.00
CA LEU A 90 2.30 9.76 17.29
C LEU A 90 1.46 10.05 16.04
N ALA A 91 1.93 10.95 15.17
CA ALA A 91 1.26 11.22 13.90
C ALA A 91 1.31 10.00 12.97
N GLU A 92 2.45 9.30 12.89
CA GLU A 92 2.61 8.07 12.11
C GLU A 92 1.64 6.98 12.56
N ILE A 93 1.56 6.71 13.88
CA ILE A 93 0.63 5.72 14.44
C ILE A 93 -0.82 6.09 14.17
N ASN A 94 -1.21 7.34 14.37
CA ASN A 94 -2.59 7.78 14.15
C ASN A 94 -2.98 7.72 12.66
N ASN A 95 -2.07 8.08 11.75
CA ASN A 95 -2.26 7.91 10.32
C ASN A 95 -2.33 6.42 9.93
N GLY A 96 -1.51 5.57 10.54
CA GLY A 96 -1.56 4.11 10.36
C GLY A 96 -2.90 3.52 10.78
N ARG A 97 -3.44 3.93 11.94
CA ARG A 97 -4.78 3.52 12.41
C ARG A 97 -5.87 3.96 11.44
N LEU A 98 -5.80 5.19 10.96
CA LEU A 98 -6.73 5.70 9.96
C LEU A 98 -6.61 4.93 8.63
N ALA A 99 -5.39 4.64 8.19
CA ALA A 99 -5.13 3.89 6.97
C ALA A 99 -5.68 2.45 7.05
N MET A 100 -5.54 1.77 8.20
CA MET A 100 -6.12 0.44 8.43
C MET A 100 -7.65 0.46 8.31
N MET A 101 -8.32 1.43 8.93
CA MET A 101 -9.78 1.56 8.81
C MET A 101 -10.21 1.92 7.38
N ALA A 102 -9.47 2.81 6.72
CA ALA A 102 -9.76 3.26 5.36
C ALA A 102 -9.61 2.13 4.34
N ILE A 103 -8.53 1.33 4.41
CA ILE A 103 -8.30 0.24 3.45
C ILE A 103 -9.33 -0.88 3.60
N ILE A 104 -9.74 -1.19 4.83
CA ILE A 104 -10.83 -2.15 5.08
C ILE A 104 -12.13 -1.64 4.44
N GLY A 105 -12.48 -0.36 4.64
CA GLY A 105 -13.66 0.23 4.00
C GLY A 105 -13.63 0.14 2.47
N MET A 106 -12.48 0.46 1.86
CA MET A 106 -12.28 0.35 0.41
C MET A 106 -12.37 -1.10 -0.09
N PHE A 107 -11.88 -2.09 0.67
CA PHE A 107 -12.04 -3.51 0.33
C PHE A 107 -13.50 -3.94 0.35
N PHE A 108 -14.26 -3.55 1.39
CA PHE A 108 -15.69 -3.87 1.49
C PHE A 108 -16.50 -3.23 0.36
N GLN A 109 -16.24 -1.96 0.05
CA GLN A 109 -16.88 -1.29 -1.08
C GLN A 109 -16.56 -2.02 -2.39
N ASN A 110 -15.29 -2.36 -2.63
CA ASN A 110 -14.89 -3.06 -3.85
C ASN A 110 -15.51 -4.46 -3.97
N GLY A 111 -15.63 -5.18 -2.85
CA GLY A 111 -16.27 -6.49 -2.83
C GLY A 111 -17.77 -6.44 -3.08
N LEU A 112 -18.48 -5.45 -2.53
CA LEU A 112 -19.95 -5.36 -2.63
C LEU A 112 -20.43 -4.68 -3.92
N THR A 113 -19.64 -3.77 -4.49
CA THR A 113 -20.03 -2.98 -5.67
C THR A 113 -19.26 -3.33 -6.94
N GLY A 114 -18.20 -4.12 -6.82
CA GLY A 114 -17.31 -4.47 -7.93
C GLY A 114 -16.38 -3.35 -8.41
N ALA A 115 -16.41 -2.16 -7.81
CA ALA A 115 -15.59 -1.01 -8.21
C ALA A 115 -14.79 -0.42 -7.04
N ALA A 116 -13.58 0.10 -7.31
CA ALA A 116 -12.69 0.64 -6.26
C ALA A 116 -13.28 1.86 -5.53
N TRP A 117 -14.20 2.55 -6.21
CA TRP A 117 -15.01 3.66 -5.73
C TRP A 117 -16.49 3.36 -6.02
N GLY A 118 -16.97 2.25 -5.47
CA GLY A 118 -18.33 1.79 -5.65
C GLY A 118 -19.38 2.85 -5.36
N ASP A 119 -20.16 3.23 -6.38
CA ASP A 119 -21.44 3.88 -6.15
C ASP A 119 -22.35 2.90 -5.40
N TRP A 120 -22.90 3.32 -4.27
CA TRP A 120 -23.86 2.52 -3.51
C TRP A 120 -25.10 2.16 -4.35
N ALA A 121 -25.38 2.89 -5.44
CA ALA A 121 -26.41 2.52 -6.40
C ALA A 121 -26.13 1.20 -7.15
N LEU A 122 -24.86 0.76 -7.21
CA LEU A 122 -24.46 -0.52 -7.82
C LEU A 122 -24.62 -1.71 -6.86
N TYR A 123 -24.90 -1.47 -5.58
CA TYR A 123 -25.15 -2.53 -4.61
C TYR A 123 -26.61 -3.01 -4.72
N THR A 124 -26.82 -4.13 -5.42
CA THR A 124 -28.16 -4.65 -5.75
C THR A 124 -28.91 -5.28 -4.58
N ASP A 125 -28.20 -5.68 -3.53
CA ASP A 125 -28.75 -6.38 -2.35
C ASP A 125 -29.08 -5.44 -1.18
N SER A 126 -29.13 -4.13 -1.43
CA SER A 126 -29.47 -3.16 -0.39
C SER A 126 -30.91 -3.38 0.12
N PRO A 127 -31.13 -3.60 1.43
CA PRO A 127 -32.47 -3.73 2.01
C PRO A 127 -33.25 -2.41 2.03
N LEU A 128 -32.64 -1.31 1.56
CA LEU A 128 -33.23 0.04 1.49
C LEU A 128 -33.68 0.42 0.07
N ARG A 129 -33.58 -0.48 -0.91
CA ARG A 129 -34.09 -0.32 -2.28
C ARG A 129 -35.37 -1.14 -2.49
#